data_AF-A0A964UTM2-F1
#
_entry.id   AF-A0A964UTM2-F1
#
_cell.length_a   1.000
_cell.length_b   1.000
_cell.length_c   1.000
_cell.angle_alpha   90.00
_cell.angle_beta   90.00
_cell.angle_gamma   90.00
#
_symmetry.space_group_name_H-M   'P 1'
#
loop_
_entity.id
_entity.type
_entity.pdbx_description
1 polymer ?
#
loop_
_entity_poly.entity_id
_entity_poly.type
_entity_poly.pdbx_seq_one_letter_code
_entity_poly.pdbx_strand_id
1 'polypeptide(L)'
;MRVDLSALDEVVSKLRTLVDDMEEAGKTSKYRTDIPQSAFGQAATFLEAGDLFTAHETAKSDLSRAITDLQDLIEQFGTSTSKVRGKYTEQEYATKQQMGGGSGKWD
;
A
#
# COMPACT_ATOMS: atom_id res chain seq x y z
N MET A 1 -8.42 -0.70 29.33
CA MET A 1 -8.08 0.04 28.09
C MET A 1 -8.77 -0.70 26.95
N ARG A 2 -9.93 -0.23 26.49
CA ARG A 2 -10.58 -0.80 25.29
C ARG A 2 -9.80 -0.27 24.10
N VAL A 3 -9.20 -1.16 23.31
CA VAL A 3 -8.60 -0.75 22.05
C VAL A 3 -9.73 -0.31 21.15
N ASP A 4 -9.63 0.92 20.66
CA ASP A 4 -10.65 1.53 19.82
C ASP A 4 -10.57 0.92 18.41
N LEU A 5 -11.28 -0.20 18.23
CA LEU A 5 -11.34 -0.94 16.97
C LEU A 5 -11.83 -0.06 15.80
N SER A 6 -12.56 1.04 16.11
CA SER A 6 -13.01 1.99 15.10
C SER A 6 -11.87 2.80 14.49
N ALA A 7 -10.86 3.19 15.28
CA ALA A 7 -9.67 3.87 14.78
C ALA A 7 -8.80 2.95 13.91
N LEU A 8 -8.75 1.65 14.24
CA LEU A 8 -8.10 0.64 13.41
C LEU A 8 -8.79 0.49 12.05
N ASP A 9 -10.11 0.45 12.01
CA ASP A 9 -10.86 0.37 10.75
C ASP A 9 -10.72 1.64 9.90
N GLU A 10 -10.65 2.83 10.52
CA GLU A 10 -10.38 4.08 9.82
C GLU A 10 -8.99 4.09 9.17
N VAL A 11 -7.96 3.62 9.90
CA VAL A 11 -6.59 3.50 9.38
C VAL A 11 -6.53 2.52 8.21
N VAL A 12 -7.16 1.36 8.31
CA VAL A 12 -7.23 0.38 7.21
C VAL A 12 -7.93 0.98 5.98
N SER A 13 -9.00 1.74 6.19
CA SER A 13 -9.72 2.43 5.11
C SER A 13 -8.83 3.44 4.38
N LYS A 14 -8.15 4.31 5.13
CA LYS A 14 -7.23 5.32 4.56
C LYS A 14 -6.06 4.68 3.80
N LEU A 15 -5.52 3.58 4.33
CA LEU A 15 -4.46 2.83 3.66
C LEU A 15 -4.93 2.21 2.34
N ARG A 16 -6.17 1.71 2.28
CA ARG A 16 -6.75 1.20 1.03
C ARG A 16 -6.93 2.29 -0.02
N THR A 17 -7.48 3.44 0.36
CA THR A 17 -7.61 4.58 -0.56
C THR A 17 -6.24 5.04 -1.07
N LEU A 18 -5.23 5.06 -0.21
CA LEU A 18 -3.86 5.37 -0.63
C LEU A 18 -3.31 4.36 -1.63
N VAL A 19 -3.57 3.05 -1.45
CA VAL A 19 -3.20 2.02 -2.44
C VAL A 19 -3.87 2.25 -3.77
N ASP A 20 -5.17 2.57 -3.76
CA ASP A 20 -5.94 2.81 -5.00
C ASP A 20 -5.40 4.03 -5.76
N ASP A 21 -5.14 5.15 -5.06
CA ASP A 21 -4.55 6.36 -5.64
C ASP A 21 -3.14 6.08 -6.22
N MET A 22 -2.37 5.23 -5.53
CA MET A 22 -1.04 4.81 -5.97
C MET A 22 -1.07 3.85 -7.17
N GLU A 23 -2.08 3.00 -7.29
CA GLU A 23 -2.28 2.17 -8.47
C GLU A 23 -2.55 3.03 -9.70
N GLU A 24 -3.34 4.10 -9.56
CA GLU A 24 -3.59 5.07 -10.64
C GLU A 24 -2.33 5.87 -11.00
N ALA A 25 -1.55 6.30 -10.01
CA ALA A 25 -0.25 6.93 -10.22
C ALA A 25 0.75 5.98 -10.90
N GLY A 26 0.78 4.70 -10.50
CA GLY A 26 1.60 3.66 -11.10
C GLY A 26 1.22 3.37 -12.55
N LYS A 27 -0.08 3.27 -12.85
CA LYS A 27 -0.58 3.14 -14.24
C LYS A 27 -0.20 4.36 -15.08
N THR A 28 -0.36 5.56 -14.53
CA THR A 28 0.03 6.81 -15.23
C THR A 28 1.53 6.87 -15.49
N SER A 29 2.35 6.60 -14.48
CA SER A 29 3.81 6.52 -14.63
C SER A 29 4.23 5.45 -15.64
N LYS A 30 3.62 4.26 -15.61
CA LYS A 30 4.03 3.15 -16.48
C LYS A 30 3.62 3.36 -17.95
N TYR A 31 2.43 3.90 -18.19
CA TYR A 31 1.83 3.95 -19.53
C TYR A 31 1.75 5.35 -20.16
N ARG A 32 1.85 6.44 -19.39
CA ARG A 32 1.76 7.81 -19.92
C ARG A 32 3.10 8.54 -20.01
N THR A 33 4.19 7.96 -19.50
CA THR A 33 5.53 8.53 -19.66
C THR A 33 6.31 7.82 -20.76
N ASP A 34 5.65 7.11 -21.68
CA ASP A 34 6.35 6.42 -22.75
C ASP A 34 6.75 7.42 -23.83
N ILE A 35 8.03 7.78 -23.84
CA ILE A 35 8.61 8.70 -24.81
C ILE A 35 9.53 7.87 -25.72
N PRO A 36 9.20 7.70 -27.01
CA PRO A 36 10.04 6.93 -27.90
C PRO A 36 11.40 7.63 -28.10
N GLN A 37 12.47 6.84 -28.27
CA GLN A 37 13.83 7.38 -28.45
C GLN A 37 13.92 8.44 -29.55
N SER A 38 13.14 8.29 -30.63
CA SER A 38 13.07 9.25 -31.74
C SER A 38 12.55 10.63 -31.34
N ALA A 39 11.82 10.76 -30.22
CA ALA A 39 11.34 12.03 -29.69
C ALA A 39 12.43 12.80 -28.91
N PHE A 40 13.50 12.13 -28.47
CA PHE A 40 14.66 12.76 -27.83
C PHE A 40 15.64 13.35 -28.84
N GLY A 41 15.47 13.04 -30.13
CA GLY A 41 16.33 13.49 -31.22
C GLY A 41 16.80 12.33 -32.08
N GLN A 42 17.31 12.66 -33.26
CA GLN A 42 17.98 11.66 -34.11
C GLN A 42 19.45 11.61 -33.74
N ALA A 43 20.02 10.40 -33.63
CA ALA A 43 21.44 10.21 -33.31
C ALA A 43 22.39 10.92 -34.29
N ALA A 44 21.94 11.17 -35.52
CA ALA A 44 22.70 11.92 -36.53
C ALA A 44 22.80 13.43 -36.25
N THR A 45 21.88 13.98 -35.45
CA THR A 45 21.76 15.42 -35.18
C THR A 45 22.00 15.77 -33.70
N PHE A 46 21.77 14.81 -32.81
CA PHE A 46 22.00 14.91 -31.37
C PHE A 46 22.57 13.59 -30.87
N LEU A 47 23.88 13.56 -30.63
CA LEU A 47 24.61 12.34 -30.26
C LEU A 47 24.17 11.83 -28.88
N GLU A 48 23.81 12.75 -27.99
CA GLU A 48 23.38 12.49 -26.62
C GLU A 48 21.91 12.02 -26.53
N ALA A 49 21.19 11.90 -27.66
CA ALA A 49 19.81 11.41 -27.70
C ALA A 49 19.68 10.01 -27.08
N GLY A 50 20.70 9.16 -27.28
CA GLY A 50 20.77 7.83 -26.68
C GLY A 50 20.90 7.89 -25.16
N ASP A 51 21.85 8.68 -24.67
CA ASP A 51 22.11 8.83 -23.23
C ASP A 51 20.90 9.45 -22.51
N LEU A 52 20.25 10.43 -23.12
CA LEU A 52 19.06 11.07 -22.57
C LEU A 52 17.86 10.11 -22.51
N PHE A 53 17.66 9.30 -23.57
CA PHE A 53 16.65 8.24 -23.56
C PHE A 53 16.91 7.19 -22.48
N THR A 54 18.16 6.74 -22.33
CA THR A 54 18.54 5.79 -21.27
C THR A 54 18.33 6.37 -19.88
N ALA A 55 18.68 7.64 -19.66
CA ALA A 55 18.43 8.33 -18.40
C ALA A 55 16.92 8.41 -18.10
N HIS A 56 16.10 8.70 -19.11
CA HIS A 56 14.64 8.72 -18.99
C HIS A 56 14.08 7.33 -18.59
N GLU A 57 14.50 6.26 -19.27
CA GLU A 57 14.07 4.90 -18.94
C GLU A 57 14.49 4.48 -17.52
N THR A 58 15.68 4.90 -17.09
CA THR A 58 16.15 4.66 -15.72
C THR A 58 15.24 5.36 -14.71
N ALA A 59 14.94 6.64 -14.92
CA ALA A 59 14.04 7.40 -14.04
C ALA A 59 12.62 6.79 -13.99
N LYS A 60 12.10 6.34 -15.15
CA LYS A 60 10.81 5.64 -15.24
C LYS A 60 10.82 4.33 -14.45
N SER A 61 11.91 3.57 -14.54
CA SER A 61 12.09 2.33 -13.79
C SER A 61 12.16 2.58 -12.28
N ASP A 62 12.90 3.59 -11.84
CA ASP A 62 13.04 3.91 -10.42
C ASP A 62 11.73 4.41 -9.82
N LEU A 63 10.98 5.24 -10.55
CA LEU A 63 9.64 5.66 -10.15
C LEU A 63 8.68 4.48 -10.03
N SER A 64 8.72 3.55 -10.99
CA SER A 64 7.90 2.33 -10.94
C SER A 64 8.23 1.47 -9.72
N ARG A 65 9.52 1.30 -9.39
CA ARG A 65 9.96 0.55 -8.22
C ARG A 65 9.50 1.20 -6.93
N ALA A 66 9.65 2.52 -6.80
CA ALA A 66 9.22 3.25 -5.60
C ALA A 66 7.71 3.11 -5.35
N ILE A 67 6.89 3.10 -6.41
CA ILE A 67 5.45 2.87 -6.31
C ILE A 67 5.16 1.45 -5.82
N THR A 68 5.84 0.44 -6.37
CA THR A 68 5.70 -0.96 -5.91
C THR A 68 6.10 -1.13 -4.45
N ASP A 69 7.25 -0.58 -4.03
CA ASP A 69 7.72 -0.69 -2.64
C ASP A 69 6.71 -0.07 -1.65
N LEU A 70 6.09 1.04 -2.04
CA LEU A 70 5.05 1.69 -1.24
C LEU A 70 3.74 0.86 -1.20
N GLN A 71 3.35 0.22 -2.31
CA GLN A 71 2.21 -0.71 -2.32
C GLN A 71 2.47 -1.90 -1.38
N ASP A 72 3.65 -2.49 -1.43
CA ASP A 72 4.05 -3.61 -0.56
C ASP A 72 4.05 -3.21 0.92
N LEU A 73 4.54 -2.00 1.24
CA LEU A 73 4.52 -1.47 2.60
C LEU A 73 3.08 -1.32 3.12
N ILE A 74 2.17 -0.81 2.29
CA ILE A 74 0.77 -0.63 2.68
C ILE A 74 0.08 -1.99 2.86
N GLU A 75 0.33 -2.95 1.98
CA GLU A 75 -0.23 -4.31 2.09
C GLU A 75 0.25 -5.01 3.37
N GLN A 76 1.54 -4.88 3.70
CA GLN A 76 2.11 -5.39 4.95
C GLN A 76 1.47 -4.74 6.18
N PHE A 77 1.27 -3.42 6.15
CA PHE A 77 0.64 -2.70 7.25
C PHE A 77 -0.83 -3.09 7.42
N GLY A 78 -1.58 -3.20 6.31
CA GLY A 78 -2.98 -3.66 6.31
C GLY A 78 -3.13 -5.08 6.84
N THR A 79 -2.25 -5.99 6.43
CA THR A 79 -2.22 -7.38 6.92
C THR A 79 -1.91 -7.45 8.42
N SER A 80 -0.90 -6.70 8.88
CA SER A 80 -0.53 -6.65 10.30
C SER A 80 -1.63 -6.06 11.16
N THR A 81 -2.28 -5.00 10.68
CA THR A 81 -3.41 -4.34 11.34
C THR A 81 -4.61 -5.28 11.46
N SER A 82 -4.95 -6.00 10.38
CA SER A 82 -6.02 -7.02 10.39
C SER A 82 -5.73 -8.15 11.39
N LYS A 83 -4.49 -8.63 11.47
CA LYS A 83 -4.05 -9.64 12.45
C LYS A 83 -4.20 -9.14 13.88
N VAL A 84 -3.77 -7.91 14.17
CA VAL A 84 -3.90 -7.30 15.51
C VAL A 84 -5.37 -7.16 15.89
N ARG A 85 -6.21 -6.67 14.97
CA ARG A 85 -7.66 -6.59 15.17
C ARG A 85 -8.26 -7.95 15.52
N GLY A 86 -7.94 -8.99 14.74
CA GLY A 86 -8.41 -10.36 14.99
C GLY A 86 -8.07 -10.84 16.40
N LYS A 87 -6.81 -10.64 16.85
CA LYS A 87 -6.39 -10.99 18.21
C LYS A 87 -7.18 -10.24 19.29
N TYR A 88 -7.41 -8.94 19.11
CA TYR A 88 -8.20 -8.15 20.05
C TYR A 88 -9.65 -8.62 20.11
N THR A 89 -10.25 -8.91 18.96
CA THR A 89 -11.62 -9.43 18.87
C THR A 89 -11.72 -10.80 19.57
N GLU A 90 -10.81 -11.73 19.29
CA GLU A 90 -10.76 -13.05 19.96
C GLU A 90 -10.61 -12.91 21.48
N GLN A 91 -9.75 -12.01 21.95
CA GLN A 91 -9.54 -11.77 23.37
C GLN A 91 -10.77 -11.18 24.06
N GLU A 92 -11.48 -10.24 23.41
CA GLU A 92 -12.77 -9.72 23.89
C GLU A 92 -13.83 -10.82 23.97
N TYR A 93 -13.94 -11.68 22.95
CA TYR A 93 -14.87 -12.83 22.96
C TYR A 93 -14.54 -13.83 24.07
N ALA A 94 -13.26 -14.19 24.24
CA ALA A 94 -12.81 -15.10 25.29
C ALA A 94 -13.09 -14.52 26.68
N THR A 95 -12.83 -13.23 26.88
CA THR A 95 -13.09 -12.55 28.16
C THR A 95 -14.59 -12.47 28.46
N LYS A 96 -15.44 -12.19 27.47
CA LYS A 96 -16.91 -12.20 27.63
C LYS A 96 -17.44 -13.59 27.97
N GLN A 97 -16.93 -14.65 27.34
CA GLN A 97 -17.31 -16.01 27.67
C GLN A 97 -16.88 -16.40 29.09
N GLN A 98 -15.66 -16.04 29.49
CA GLN A 98 -15.14 -16.30 30.83
C GLN A 98 -15.90 -15.54 31.92
N MET A 99 -16.30 -14.28 31.66
CA MET A 99 -17.09 -13.47 32.59
C MET A 99 -18.58 -13.86 32.62
N GLY A 100 -19.14 -14.36 31.52
CA GLY A 100 -20.54 -14.83 31.45
C GLY A 100 -20.77 -16.20 32.09
N GLY A 101 -19.72 -17.00 32.31
CA GLY A 101 -19.81 -18.33 32.93
C GLY A 101 -19.90 -18.33 34.47
N GLY A 102 -19.78 -17.18 35.13
CA GLY A 102 -19.67 -17.09 36.60
C GLY A 102 -20.90 -16.54 37.35
N SER A 103 -21.96 -16.09 36.67
CA SER A 103 -23.05 -15.33 37.32
C SER A 103 -24.36 -16.10 37.48
N GLY A 104 -24.33 -17.43 37.63
CA GLY A 104 -25.56 -18.23 37.67
C GLY A 104 -25.43 -19.51 38.48
N LYS A 105 -25.34 -19.40 39.81
CA LYS A 105 -25.97 -20.30 40.80
C LYS A 105 -25.50 -19.93 42.21
N TRP A 106 -26.41 -19.34 42.98
CA TRP A 106 -26.43 -19.47 44.43
C TRP A 106 -27.76 -20.16 44.76
N ASP A 107 -27.65 -21.36 45.33
CA ASP A 107 -28.76 -22.12 45.93
C ASP A 107 -29.38 -21.36 47.10
#